data_AF-A0A0D6MAX2-F1
#
_entry.id   AF-A0A0D6MAX2-F1
#
_cell.length_a   1.000
_cell.length_b   1.000
_cell.length_c   1.000
_cell.angle_alpha   90.00
_cell.angle_beta   90.00
_cell.angle_gamma   90.00
#
_symmetry.space_group_name_H-M   'P 1'
#
loop_
_entity.id
_entity.type
_entity.pdbx_description
1 polymer ?
#
loop_
_entity_poly.entity_id
_entity_poly.type
_entity_poly.pdbx_seq_one_letter_code
_entity_poly.pdbx_strand_id
1 'polypeptide(L)'
;MKAVFYLVAIFCLSYLVNADRDCRLECFNAAVSYRNAKKENLGEKEIEDRVREECETFAKKLYYPCSKAVPLILENDDIKKTIEAWDVDSASDKVTEEAVKKYCWKACRNRREE
;
A
#
# COMPACT_ATOMS: atom_id res chain seq x y z
N MET A 1 -12.85 27.97 -26.12
CA MET A 1 -12.13 26.68 -26.05
C MET A 1 -10.73 26.76 -25.39
N LYS A 2 -10.48 27.68 -24.45
CA LYS A 2 -9.22 27.68 -23.64
C LYS A 2 -9.48 27.33 -22.16
N ALA A 3 -10.62 27.74 -21.61
CA ALA A 3 -10.99 27.45 -20.22
C ALA A 3 -11.25 25.95 -19.93
N VAL A 4 -11.74 25.19 -20.91
CA VAL A 4 -12.05 23.76 -20.75
C VAL A 4 -10.79 22.92 -20.55
N PHE A 5 -9.70 23.23 -21.28
CA PHE A 5 -8.43 22.51 -21.14
C PHE A 5 -7.76 22.73 -19.78
N TYR A 6 -7.84 23.94 -19.23
CA TYR A 6 -7.31 24.22 -17.88
C TYR A 6 -8.10 23.49 -16.78
N LEU A 7 -9.43 23.40 -16.90
CA LEU A 7 -10.27 22.70 -15.92
C LEU A 7 -10.05 21.19 -15.93
N VAL A 8 -9.93 20.58 -17.12
CA VAL A 8 -9.65 19.13 -17.25
C VAL A 8 -8.26 18.80 -16.71
N ALA A 9 -7.25 19.63 -17.00
CA ALA A 9 -5.90 19.42 -16.48
C ALA A 9 -5.84 19.49 -14.94
N ILE A 10 -6.56 20.43 -14.32
CA ILE A 10 -6.65 20.54 -12.86
C ILE A 10 -7.34 19.31 -12.28
N PHE A 11 -8.45 18.86 -12.87
CA PHE A 11 -9.19 17.70 -12.39
C PHE A 11 -8.38 16.40 -12.50
N CYS A 12 -7.64 16.21 -13.60
CA CYS A 12 -6.73 15.07 -13.77
C CYS A 12 -5.60 15.09 -12.73
N LEU A 13 -5.03 16.25 -12.43
CA LEU A 13 -3.97 16.38 -11.41
C LEU A 13 -4.49 16.10 -9.99
N SER A 14 -5.69 16.58 -9.65
CA SER A 14 -6.33 16.28 -8.36
C SER A 14 -6.61 14.79 -8.19
N TYR A 15 -7.09 14.13 -9.25
CA TYR A 15 -7.36 12.70 -9.26
C TYR A 15 -6.08 11.89 -9.06
N LEU A 16 -4.98 12.25 -9.75
CA LEU A 16 -3.68 11.59 -9.59
C LEU A 16 -3.12 11.72 -8.17
N VAL A 17 -3.24 12.91 -7.56
CA VAL A 17 -2.79 13.13 -6.17
C VAL A 17 -3.60 12.30 -5.17
N ASN A 18 -4.91 12.16 -5.38
CA ASN A 18 -5.75 11.30 -4.54
C ASN A 18 -5.43 9.82 -4.75
N ALA A 19 -5.26 9.36 -5.99
CA ALA A 19 -4.87 7.98 -6.28
C ALA A 19 -3.51 7.61 -5.66
N ASP A 20 -2.55 8.53 -5.64
CA ASP A 20 -1.26 8.36 -4.97
C ASP A 20 -1.40 8.24 -3.44
N ARG A 21 -2.24 9.10 -2.85
CA ARG A 21 -2.50 9.06 -1.40
C ARG A 21 -3.17 7.75 -1.02
N ASP A 22 -4.15 7.33 -1.80
CA ASP A 22 -4.90 6.10 -1.59
C ASP A 22 -4.00 4.87 -1.77
N CYS A 23 -3.18 4.83 -2.82
CA CYS A 23 -2.19 3.76 -3.04
C CYS A 23 -1.24 3.58 -1.85
N ARG A 24 -0.70 4.69 -1.32
CA ARG A 24 0.24 4.64 -0.18
C ARG A 24 -0.43 4.07 1.06
N LEU A 25 -1.69 4.42 1.29
CA LEU A 25 -2.45 3.95 2.45
C LEU A 25 -2.77 2.45 2.30
N GLU A 26 -3.24 2.02 1.12
CA GLU A 26 -3.54 0.60 0.89
C GLU A 26 -2.30 -0.28 0.91
N CYS A 27 -1.18 0.19 0.35
CA CYS A 27 0.09 -0.51 0.44
C CYS A 27 0.54 -0.69 1.90
N PHE A 28 0.40 0.36 2.71
CA PHE A 28 0.78 0.28 4.13
C PHE A 28 -0.16 -0.62 4.93
N ASN A 29 -1.47 -0.57 4.68
CA ASN A 29 -2.44 -1.45 5.32
C ASN A 29 -2.18 -2.92 4.94
N ALA A 30 -1.89 -3.20 3.68
CA ALA A 30 -1.51 -4.54 3.22
C ALA A 30 -0.24 -5.05 3.94
N ALA A 31 0.76 -4.19 4.16
CA ALA A 31 1.95 -4.55 4.94
C ALA A 31 1.64 -4.86 6.41
N VAL A 32 0.77 -4.08 7.04
CA VAL A 32 0.29 -4.33 8.42
C VAL A 32 -0.47 -5.66 8.50
N SER A 33 -1.33 -5.93 7.53
CA SER A 33 -2.07 -7.19 7.42
C SER A 33 -1.11 -8.38 7.29
N TYR A 34 -0.13 -8.29 6.38
CA TYR A 34 0.87 -9.31 6.14
C TYR A 34 1.68 -9.63 7.40
N ARG A 35 2.14 -8.59 8.11
CA ARG A 35 2.84 -8.72 9.39
C ARG A 35 2.01 -9.50 10.41
N ASN A 36 0.74 -9.14 10.57
CA ASN A 36 -0.15 -9.78 11.55
C ASN A 36 -0.40 -11.26 11.17
N ALA A 37 -0.66 -11.52 9.89
CA ALA A 37 -0.87 -12.87 9.36
C ALA A 37 0.36 -13.77 9.54
N LYS A 38 1.58 -13.23 9.37
CA LYS A 38 2.83 -13.95 9.66
C LYS A 38 2.99 -14.26 11.15
N LYS A 39 2.62 -13.34 12.06
CA LYS A 39 2.65 -13.59 13.51
C LYS A 39 1.76 -14.78 13.91
N GLU A 40 0.66 -14.97 13.21
CA GLU A 40 -0.27 -16.08 13.42
C GLU A 40 0.22 -17.43 12.84
N ASN A 41 1.42 -17.48 12.25
CA ASN A 41 1.99 -18.67 11.60
C ASN A 41 1.11 -19.26 10.50
N LEU A 42 0.36 -18.42 9.79
CA LEU A 42 -0.46 -18.85 8.65
C LEU A 42 0.42 -19.30 7.47
N GLY A 43 -0.11 -20.22 6.66
CA GLY A 43 0.55 -20.62 5.42
C GLY A 43 0.58 -19.48 4.40
N GLU A 44 1.54 -19.49 3.46
CA GLU A 44 1.70 -18.41 2.47
C GLU A 44 0.40 -18.07 1.74
N LYS A 45 -0.30 -19.08 1.21
CA LYS A 45 -1.56 -18.86 0.49
C LYS A 45 -2.63 -18.21 1.35
N GLU A 46 -2.72 -18.62 2.61
CA GLU A 46 -3.69 -18.05 3.56
C GLU A 46 -3.35 -16.60 3.92
N ILE A 47 -2.05 -16.26 3.96
CA ILE A 47 -1.58 -14.89 4.11
C ILE A 47 -1.98 -14.04 2.90
N GLU A 48 -1.75 -14.53 1.67
CA GLU A 48 -2.11 -13.78 0.46
C GLU A 48 -3.61 -13.48 0.40
N ASP A 49 -4.44 -14.47 0.71
CA ASP A 49 -5.89 -14.35 0.71
C ASP A 49 -6.34 -13.34 1.78
N ARG A 50 -5.81 -13.44 3.01
CA ARG A 50 -6.14 -12.51 4.11
C ARG A 50 -5.70 -11.08 3.79
N VAL A 51 -4.47 -10.89 3.32
CA VAL A 51 -3.94 -9.55 2.99
C VAL A 51 -4.80 -8.88 1.92
N ARG A 52 -5.28 -9.66 0.94
CA ARG A 52 -6.18 -9.16 -0.08
C ARG A 52 -7.55 -8.78 0.49
N GLU A 53 -8.17 -9.66 1.27
CA GLU A 53 -9.49 -9.43 1.86
C GLU A 53 -9.50 -8.24 2.83
N GLU A 54 -8.50 -8.16 3.71
CA GLU A 54 -8.38 -7.05 4.66
C GLU A 54 -8.13 -5.74 3.93
N CYS A 55 -7.23 -5.72 2.95
CA CYS A 55 -7.00 -4.55 2.11
C CYS A 55 -8.31 -4.11 1.44
N GLU A 56 -9.06 -5.00 0.79
CA GLU A 56 -10.34 -4.64 0.16
C GLU A 56 -11.35 -4.07 1.15
N THR A 57 -11.35 -4.55 2.39
CA THR A 57 -12.19 -4.02 3.47
C THR A 57 -11.79 -2.60 3.87
N PHE A 58 -10.50 -2.30 3.93
CA PHE A 58 -9.98 -0.94 4.17
C PHE A 58 -10.24 -0.01 2.97
N ALA A 59 -10.07 -0.54 1.76
CA ALA A 59 -10.22 0.17 0.49
C ALA A 59 -11.67 0.54 0.14
N LYS A 60 -12.70 0.00 0.80
CA LYS A 60 -14.08 0.47 0.59
C LYS A 60 -14.26 1.98 0.77
N LYS A 61 -13.32 2.64 1.46
CA LYS A 61 -13.30 4.10 1.67
C LYS A 61 -12.33 4.84 0.74
N LEU A 62 -11.49 4.14 -0.03
CA LEU A 62 -10.47 4.69 -0.92
C LEU A 62 -10.75 4.30 -2.38
N TYR A 63 -10.21 5.06 -3.34
CA TYR A 63 -10.43 4.79 -4.77
C TYR A 63 -9.37 3.86 -5.38
N TYR A 64 -8.28 3.58 -4.68
CA TYR A 64 -7.20 2.75 -5.20
C TYR A 64 -7.47 1.26 -4.98
N PRO A 65 -7.45 0.43 -6.04
CA PRO A 65 -7.77 -0.99 -5.91
C PRO A 65 -6.64 -1.77 -5.22
N CYS A 66 -7.01 -2.60 -4.24
CA CYS A 66 -6.07 -3.46 -3.52
C CYS A 66 -5.36 -4.49 -4.41
N SER A 67 -5.98 -4.89 -5.53
CA SER A 67 -5.32 -5.72 -6.55
C SER A 67 -4.05 -5.08 -7.12
N LYS A 68 -3.86 -3.76 -6.99
CA LYS A 68 -2.62 -3.06 -7.34
C LYS A 68 -1.72 -2.77 -6.14
N ALA A 69 -2.29 -2.61 -4.94
CA ALA A 69 -1.52 -2.28 -3.74
C ALA A 69 -0.85 -3.53 -3.13
N VAL A 70 -1.60 -4.63 -3.03
CA VAL A 70 -1.16 -5.88 -2.41
C VAL A 70 0.08 -6.48 -3.08
N PRO A 71 0.18 -6.54 -4.43
CA PRO A 71 1.39 -6.99 -5.10
C PRO A 71 2.65 -6.19 -4.74
N LEU A 72 2.51 -4.89 -4.41
CA LEU A 72 3.66 -4.06 -4.02
C LEU A 72 4.37 -4.64 -2.79
N ILE A 73 3.66 -5.36 -1.93
CA ILE A 73 4.26 -6.00 -0.77
C ILE A 73 4.56 -7.48 -1.06
N LEU A 74 3.57 -8.23 -1.56
CA LEU A 74 3.70 -9.68 -1.66
C LEU A 74 4.73 -10.15 -2.70
N GLU A 75 4.92 -9.40 -3.78
CA GLU A 75 5.85 -9.75 -4.87
C GLU A 75 7.26 -9.20 -4.65
N ASN A 76 7.51 -8.52 -3.53
CA ASN A 76 8.82 -7.95 -3.21
C ASN A 76 9.42 -8.62 -1.95
N ASP A 77 10.40 -9.48 -2.15
CA ASP A 77 10.99 -10.26 -1.04
C ASP A 77 11.74 -9.40 -0.02
N ASP A 78 12.34 -8.29 -0.45
CA ASP A 78 13.09 -7.40 0.43
C ASP A 78 12.17 -6.66 1.40
N ILE A 79 11.02 -6.16 0.91
CA ILE A 79 10.04 -5.53 1.79
C ILE A 79 9.36 -6.56 2.68
N LYS A 80 9.08 -7.79 2.20
CA LYS A 80 8.55 -8.86 3.06
C LYS A 80 9.47 -9.13 4.25
N LYS A 81 10.78 -9.31 4.03
CA LYS A 81 11.76 -9.49 5.12
C LYS A 81 11.78 -8.30 6.08
N THR A 82 11.66 -7.09 5.55
CA THR A 82 11.59 -5.86 6.37
C THR A 82 10.34 -5.88 7.25
N ILE A 83 9.19 -6.29 6.73
CA ILE A 83 7.93 -6.38 7.47
C ILE A 83 7.95 -7.52 8.48
N GLU A 84 8.55 -8.67 8.15
CA GLU A 84 8.71 -9.80 9.07
C GLU A 84 9.62 -9.45 10.26
N ALA A 85 10.57 -8.53 10.07
CA ALA A 85 11.43 -7.99 11.13
C ALA A 85 10.73 -6.92 11.99
N TRP A 86 9.52 -6.49 11.64
CA TRP A 86 8.79 -5.46 12.37
C TRP A 86 8.30 -5.99 13.72
N ASP A 87 8.99 -5.57 14.78
CA ASP A 87 8.64 -5.97 16.15
C ASP A 87 7.28 -5.39 16.56
N VAL A 88 6.35 -6.30 16.87
CA VAL A 88 4.94 -6.03 17.15
C VAL A 88 4.69 -5.66 18.61
N ASP A 89 5.61 -6.02 19.50
CA ASP A 89 5.49 -5.79 20.93
C ASP A 89 6.24 -4.51 21.35
N SER A 90 7.14 -4.03 20.49
CA SER A 90 7.71 -2.69 20.56
C SER A 90 6.76 -1.67 19.93
N ALA A 91 6.04 -0.92 20.76
CA ALA A 91 5.32 0.29 20.34
C ALA A 91 6.24 1.39 19.73
N SER A 92 7.54 1.11 19.58
CA SER A 92 8.59 2.05 19.18
C SER A 92 9.43 1.59 18.00
N ASP A 93 9.09 0.52 17.28
CA ASP A 93 9.80 0.18 16.02
C ASP A 93 9.39 1.10 14.86
N LYS A 94 9.67 2.39 15.06
CA LYS A 94 9.47 3.46 14.11
C LYS A 94 10.42 3.34 12.92
N VAL A 95 11.55 2.66 13.09
CA VAL A 95 12.54 2.50 12.00
C VAL A 95 11.97 1.60 10.93
N THR A 96 11.44 0.44 11.31
CA THR A 96 10.82 -0.50 10.37
C THR A 96 9.53 0.08 9.79
N GLU A 97 8.69 0.72 10.62
CA GLU A 97 7.47 1.40 10.15
C GLU A 97 7.78 2.46 9.07
N GLU A 98 8.76 3.34 9.32
CA GLU A 98 9.15 4.38 8.36
C GLU A 98 9.80 3.78 7.10
N ALA A 99 10.54 2.67 7.21
CA ALA A 99 11.07 1.96 6.05
C ALA A 99 9.93 1.44 5.16
N VAL A 100 8.89 0.84 5.74
CA VAL A 100 7.71 0.35 5.02
C VAL A 100 6.92 1.51 4.39
N LYS A 101 6.68 2.60 5.12
CA LYS A 101 6.02 3.80 4.56
C LYS A 101 6.81 4.38 3.39
N LYS A 102 8.14 4.49 3.54
CA LYS A 102 9.04 5.01 2.49
C LYS A 102 9.02 4.11 1.26
N TYR A 103 8.97 2.80 1.44
CA TYR A 103 8.79 1.84 0.35
C TYR A 103 7.48 2.11 -0.38
N CYS A 104 6.34 2.10 0.33
CA CYS A 104 5.02 2.34 -0.27
C CYS A 104 4.94 3.69 -1.00
N TRP A 105 5.56 4.73 -0.44
CA TRP A 105 5.66 6.03 -1.10
C TRP A 105 6.38 5.96 -2.44
N LYS A 106 7.53 5.28 -2.50
CA LYS A 106 8.29 5.10 -3.75
C LYS A 106 7.56 4.21 -4.74
N ALA A 107 7.02 3.08 -4.29
CA ALA A 107 6.32 2.12 -5.14
C ALA A 107 5.10 2.75 -5.83
N CYS A 108 4.31 3.53 -5.08
CA CYS A 108 3.18 4.27 -5.65
C CYS A 108 3.60 5.39 -6.59
N ARG A 109 4.73 6.08 -6.32
CA ARG A 109 5.22 7.16 -7.18
C ARG A 109 5.80 6.67 -8.51
N ASN A 110 6.43 5.49 -8.53
CA ASN A 110 7.01 4.90 -9.74
C ASN A 110 5.94 4.38 -10.72
N ARG A 111 4.73 4.03 -10.25
CA ARG A 111 3.58 3.70 -11.12
C ARG A 111 3.04 4.90 -11.93
N ARG A 112 3.59 6.11 -11.74
CA ARG A 112 3.27 7.28 -12.57
C ARG A 112 3.90 7.18 -13.97
N GLU A 113 4.83 6.26 -14.17
CA GLU A 113 5.59 6.05 -15.41
C GLU A 113 5.11 4.84 -16.24
N GLU A 114 4.15 4.06 -15.72
CA GLU A 114 3.45 2.95 -16.41
C GLU A 114 2.06 3.36 -16.89
#